data_AF-A0A8T3MB91-F1
#
_entry.id   AF-A0A8T3MB91-F1
#
_cell.length_a   1.000
_cell.length_b   1.000
_cell.length_c   1.000
_cell.angle_alpha   90.00
_cell.angle_beta   90.00
_cell.angle_gamma   90.00
#
_symmetry.space_group_name_H-M   'P 1'
#
loop_
_entity.id
_entity.type
_entity.pdbx_description
1 polymer ?
#
loop_
_entity_poly.entity_id
_entity_poly.type
_entity_poly.pdbx_seq_one_letter_code
_entity_poly.pdbx_strand_id
1 'polypeptide(L)' 'MVGTSPKSWSDAARQAVTTASRTVRNIRTVDVVKSSAVVEDGEIVEYRVELKIGFEYEG' A
#
# COMPACT_ATOMS: atom_id res chain seq x y z
N MET A 1 -7.00 0.92 1.83
CA MET A 1 -5.98 0.23 2.67
C MET A 1 -4.77 1.15 2.79
N VAL A 2 -4.04 1.13 3.91
CA VAL A 2 -2.78 1.88 4.05
C VAL A 2 -1.62 0.89 4.16
N GLY A 3 -0.59 1.08 3.34
CA GLY A 3 0.69 0.38 3.42
C GLY A 3 1.78 1.31 3.94
N THR A 4 2.72 0.76 4.71
CA THR A 4 3.89 1.51 5.18
C THR A 4 5.18 0.75 4.87
N SER A 5 6.28 1.49 4.70
CA SER A 5 7.61 0.93 4.55
C SER A 5 8.67 1.96 4.91
N PRO A 6 9.80 1.57 5.53
CA PRO A 6 10.94 2.47 5.71
C PRO A 6 11.76 2.67 4.42
N LYS A 7 11.49 1.91 3.35
CA LYS A 7 12.34 1.87 2.14
C LYS A 7 11.85 2.79 1.03
N SER A 8 10.56 2.71 0.67
CA SER A 8 9.96 3.52 -0.39
C SER A 8 8.44 3.36 -0.43
N TRP A 9 7.74 4.28 -1.13
CA TRP A 9 6.31 4.13 -1.43
C TRP A 9 5.99 2.86 -2.23
N SER A 10 6.86 2.48 -3.17
CA SER A 10 6.67 1.27 -4.00
C SER A 10 6.74 0.00 -3.15
N ASP A 11 7.63 -0.03 -2.17
CA ASP A 11 7.75 -1.14 -1.22
C ASP A 11 6.53 -1.18 -0.27
N ALA A 12 6.10 -0.02 0.24
CA ALA A 12 4.87 0.10 1.04
C ALA A 12 3.63 -0.41 0.28
N ALA A 13 3.54 -0.10 -1.03
CA ALA A 13 2.45 -0.57 -1.88
C ALA A 13 2.48 -2.09 -2.05
N ARG A 14 3.65 -2.67 -2.36
CA ARG A 14 3.82 -4.13 -2.49
C ARG A 14 3.43 -4.84 -1.20
N GLN A 15 3.88 -4.37 -0.05
CA GLN A 15 3.55 -4.94 1.25
C GLN A 15 2.05 -4.90 1.56
N ALA A 16 1.39 -3.78 1.26
CA ALA A 16 -0.06 -3.68 1.42
C ALA A 16 -0.80 -4.68 0.53
N VAL A 17 -0.41 -4.83 -0.74
CA VAL A 17 -1.02 -5.82 -1.65
C VAL A 17 -0.80 -7.25 -1.18
N THR A 18 0.41 -7.59 -0.74
CA THR A 18 0.71 -8.91 -0.15
C THR A 18 -0.11 -9.19 1.11
N THR A 19 -0.42 -8.15 1.88
CA THR A 19 -1.26 -8.27 3.08
C THR A 19 -2.72 -8.46 2.70
N ALA A 20 -3.23 -7.66 1.76
CA ALA A 20 -4.59 -7.76 1.25
C ALA A 20 -4.89 -9.13 0.62
N SER A 21 -3.94 -9.69 -0.12
CA SER A 21 -4.13 -10.98 -0.82
C SER A 21 -4.31 -12.18 0.12
N ARG A 22 -4.04 -12.02 1.43
CA ARG A 22 -4.31 -13.05 2.44
C ARG A 22 -5.80 -13.20 2.73
N THR A 23 -6.61 -12.17 2.54
CA THR A 23 -8.03 -12.15 2.89
C THR A 23 -8.93 -11.88 1.69
N VAL A 24 -8.46 -11.07 0.72
CA VAL A 24 -9.19 -10.71 -0.49
C VAL A 24 -8.62 -11.54 -1.65
N ARG A 25 -9.47 -12.38 -2.25
CA ARG A 25 -9.11 -13.14 -3.45
C ARG A 25 -9.34 -12.30 -4.71
N ASN A 26 -8.74 -12.72 -5.82
CA ASN A 26 -8.94 -12.14 -7.15
C ASN A 26 -8.65 -10.63 -7.24
N ILE A 27 -7.63 -10.15 -6.52
CA ILE A 27 -7.11 -8.78 -6.68
C ILE A 27 -6.53 -8.63 -8.09
N ARG A 28 -6.99 -7.62 -8.84
CA ARG A 28 -6.55 -7.34 -10.22
C ARG A 28 -5.84 -6.00 -10.35
N THR A 29 -6.32 -5.00 -9.64
CA THR A 29 -5.82 -3.63 -9.75
C THR A 29 -5.62 -3.02 -8.38
N VAL A 30 -4.69 -2.07 -8.33
CA VAL A 30 -4.38 -1.31 -7.13
C VAL A 30 -4.06 0.11 -7.56
N ASP A 31 -4.84 1.06 -7.04
CA ASP A 31 -4.67 2.47 -7.34
C ASP A 31 -4.14 3.20 -6.11
N VAL A 32 -3.07 3.97 -6.30
CA VAL A 32 -2.53 4.83 -5.25
C VAL A 32 -3.41 6.08 -5.17
N VAL A 33 -4.12 6.23 -4.05
CA VAL A 33 -4.96 7.40 -3.76
C VAL A 33 -4.11 8.53 -3.19
N LYS A 34 -3.15 8.18 -2.32
CA LYS A 34 -2.30 9.15 -1.65
C LYS A 34 -0.96 8.53 -1.30
N SER A 35 0.10 9.31 -1.49
CA SER A 35 1.43 9.01 -0.99
C SER A 35 1.81 10.08 0.04
N SER A 36 2.32 9.65 1.19
CA SER A 36 2.79 10.55 2.25
C SER A 36 4.00 9.95 2.95
N ALA A 37 4.70 10.73 3.77
CA ALA A 37 5.86 10.28 4.49
C ALA A 37 5.94 10.92 5.87
N VAL A 38 6.57 10.23 6.82
CA VAL A 38 6.98 10.79 8.12
C VAL A 38 8.41 11.29 7.98
N VAL A 39 8.64 12.52 8.41
CA VAL A 39 9.95 13.16 8.41
C VAL A 39 10.37 13.41 9.85
N GLU A 40 11.54 12.91 10.23
CA GLU A 40 12.19 13.17 11.52
C GLU A 40 13.60 13.68 11.25
N ASP A 41 14.02 14.75 11.93
CA ASP A 41 15.35 15.36 11.77
C ASP A 41 15.73 15.71 10.31
N GLY A 42 14.74 16.00 9.46
CA GLY A 42 14.93 16.32 8.05
C GLY A 42 15.06 15.11 7.13
N GLU A 43 14.98 13.89 7.67
CA GLU A 43 15.03 12.64 6.92
C GLU A 43 13.69 11.92 6.92
N ILE A 44 13.37 11.25 5.80
CA ILE A 44 12.17 10.43 5.72
C ILE A 44 12.42 9.11 6.46
N VAL A 45 11.68 8.88 7.54
CA VAL A 45 11.79 7.64 8.34
C VAL A 45 10.74 6.59 7.96
N GLU A 46 9.61 7.01 7.38
CA GLU A 46 8.55 6.10 6.96
C GLU A 46 7.80 6.62 5.75
N TYR A 47 7.61 5.75 4.76
CA TYR A 47 6.79 5.98 3.59
C TYR A 47 5.42 5.33 3.79
N ARG A 48 4.35 6.06 3.47
CA ARG A 48 2.96 5.61 3.59
C ARG A 48 2.24 5.76 2.26
N VAL A 49 1.49 4.74 1.87
CA VAL A 49 0.62 4.78 0.69
C VAL A 49 -0.80 4.37 1.07
N GLU A 50 -1.77 5.15 0.61
CA GLU A 50 -3.17 4.79 0.66
C GLU A 50 -3.59 4.22 -0.69
N LEU A 51 -4.14 3.01 -0.66
CA LEU A 51 -4.47 2.22 -1.83
C LEU A 51 -5.96 1.90 -1.88
N LYS A 52 -6.54 2.00 -3.08
CA LYS A 52 -7.78 1.33 -3.46
C LYS A 52 -7.43 0.02 -4.16
N ILE A 53 -8.13 -1.05 -3.81
CA ILE A 53 -7.89 -2.39 -4.36
C ILE A 53 -9.14 -2.78 -5.15
N GLY A 54 -8.94 -3.04 -6.44
CA GLY A 54 -9.96 -3.62 -7.31
C GLY A 54 -9.81 -5.14 -7.33
N PHE A 55 -10.88 -5.84 -6.98
CA PHE A 55 -10.95 -7.29 -7.03
C PHE A 55 -12.26 -7.75 -7.65
N GLU A 56 -12.22 -8.90 -8.33
CA GLU A 56 -13.42 -9.52 -8.90
C GLU A 56 -14.12 -10.37 -7.85
N TYR A 57 -15.43 -10.20 -7.73
CA TYR A 57 -16.25 -11.05 -6.88
C TYR A 57 -16.71 -12.26 -7.69
N GLU A 58 -16.28 -13.45 -7.28
CA GLU A 58 -16.85 -14.71 -7.77
C GLU A 58 -18.02 -15.05 -6.85
N GLY A 59 -19.23 -14.87 -7.37
CA GLY A 59 -20.49 -15.26 -6.72
C GLY A 59 -20.99 -16.60 -7.25
#